data_AF-A0A086PCV5-F1
#
_entry.id   AF-A0A086PCV5-F1
#
_cell.length_a   1.000
_cell.length_b   1.000
_cell.length_c   1.000
_cell.angle_alpha   90.00
_cell.angle_beta   90.00
_cell.angle_gamma   90.00
#
_symmetry.space_group_name_H-M   'P 1'
#
loop_
_entity.id
_entity.type
_entity.pdbx_description
1 polymer ?
#
loop_
_entity_poly.entity_id
_entity_poly.type
_entity_poly.pdbx_seq_one_letter_code
_entity_poly.pdbx_strand_id
1 'polypeptide(L)'
;MTDEPSLTAEPQGPEQQQQQDNVREAFNRLYADGRAYAGAEIERQKLRAAIAGAGVRAAAIFATAGFLLAFAGLIAFLVGLVLLLTPHLGAGWSAVAIFGSSLLAAIILFLLAKGRISQMRKAIKS
;
A
#
# COMPACT_ATOMS: atom_id res chain seq x y z
N MET A 1 -27.79 74.13 24.26
CA MET A 1 -28.43 73.47 23.11
C MET A 1 -27.48 72.38 22.65
N THR A 2 -27.68 71.19 23.20
CA THR A 2 -26.96 69.96 22.85
C THR A 2 -28.02 69.07 22.19
N ASP A 3 -28.00 69.01 20.87
CA ASP A 3 -28.89 68.14 20.11
C ASP A 3 -28.32 66.72 20.11
N GLU A 4 -29.01 65.81 20.79
CA GLU A 4 -28.78 64.37 20.66
C GLU A 4 -29.41 63.89 19.34
N PRO A 5 -28.69 63.12 18.49
CA PRO A 5 -29.31 62.47 17.36
C PRO A 5 -30.08 61.26 17.88
N SER A 6 -31.40 61.38 17.88
CA SER A 6 -32.32 60.27 18.12
C SER A 6 -32.14 59.19 17.06
N LEU A 7 -31.69 58.02 17.50
CA LEU A 7 -31.64 56.79 16.71
C LEU A 7 -33.08 56.35 16.40
N THR A 8 -33.63 56.80 15.28
CA THR A 8 -34.85 56.26 14.69
C THR A 8 -34.59 54.83 14.23
N ALA A 9 -35.08 53.85 14.98
CA ALA A 9 -35.21 52.48 14.52
C ALA A 9 -36.30 52.44 13.43
N GLU A 10 -35.91 52.43 12.17
CA GLU A 10 -36.84 52.17 11.07
C GLU A 10 -37.36 50.73 11.13
N PRO A 11 -38.65 50.49 10.87
CA PRO A 11 -39.21 49.15 10.80
C PRO A 11 -38.65 48.44 9.56
N GLN A 12 -37.90 47.35 9.77
CA GLN A 12 -37.33 46.53 8.70
C GLN A 12 -38.46 46.02 7.78
N GLY A 13 -38.54 46.57 6.57
CA GLY A 13 -39.55 46.20 5.59
C GLY A 13 -39.38 44.75 5.07
N PRO A 14 -40.47 44.15 4.54
CA PRO A 14 -40.52 42.75 4.10
C PRO A 14 -39.43 42.37 3.09
N GLU A 15 -38.93 43.31 2.29
CA GLU A 15 -37.86 43.07 1.31
C GLU A 15 -36.49 42.73 1.94
N GLN A 16 -36.16 43.32 3.10
CA GLN A 16 -34.92 42.99 3.80
C GLN A 16 -34.96 41.60 4.44
N GLN A 17 -36.12 41.17 4.93
CA GLN A 17 -36.32 39.81 5.46
C GLN A 17 -36.22 38.77 4.35
N GLN A 18 -36.82 39.05 3.19
CA GLN A 18 -36.82 38.14 2.04
C GLN A 18 -35.42 37.98 1.42
N GLN A 19 -34.61 39.05 1.41
CA GLN A 19 -33.21 38.97 1.00
C GLN A 19 -32.35 38.18 2.01
N GLN A 20 -32.58 38.36 3.31
CA GLN A 20 -31.88 37.60 4.35
C GLN A 20 -32.20 36.10 4.28
N ASP A 21 -33.46 35.76 4.01
CA ASP A 21 -33.89 34.37 3.85
C ASP A 21 -33.26 33.72 2.60
N ASN A 22 -33.18 34.44 1.48
CA ASN A 22 -32.50 33.96 0.28
C ASN A 22 -30.99 33.69 0.51
N VAL A 23 -30.30 34.59 1.21
CA VAL A 23 -28.88 34.40 1.55
C VAL A 23 -28.68 33.21 2.49
N ARG A 24 -29.56 33.03 3.48
CA ARG A 24 -29.54 31.86 4.38
C ARG A 24 -29.77 30.56 3.62
N GLU A 25 -30.69 30.56 2.66
CA GLU A 25 -30.96 29.39 1.83
C GLU A 25 -29.76 29.05 0.93
N ALA A 26 -29.11 30.05 0.33
CA ALA A 26 -27.89 29.87 -0.44
C ALA A 26 -26.75 29.29 0.41
N PHE A 27 -26.57 29.76 1.65
CA PHE A 27 -25.59 29.22 2.59
C PHE A 27 -25.90 27.77 2.98
N ASN A 28 -27.17 27.46 3.27
CA ASN A 28 -27.59 26.10 3.59
C ASN A 28 -27.34 25.15 2.42
N ARG A 29 -27.58 25.60 1.19
CA ARG A 29 -27.31 24.82 -0.03
C ARG A 29 -25.82 24.58 -0.23
N LEU A 30 -24.99 25.61 -0.07
CA LEU A 30 -23.54 25.49 -0.18
C LEU A 30 -22.96 24.55 0.89
N TYR A 31 -23.49 24.62 2.12
CA TYR A 31 -23.11 23.73 3.20
C TYR A 31 -23.51 22.27 2.92
N ALA A 32 -24.74 22.07 2.42
CA ALA A 32 -25.22 20.74 2.02
C ALA A 32 -24.36 20.14 0.90
N ASP A 33 -24.07 20.93 -0.14
CA ASP A 33 -23.24 20.52 -1.27
C ASP A 33 -21.79 20.25 -0.84
N GLY A 34 -21.21 21.11 0.01
CA GLY A 34 -19.87 20.92 0.56
C GLY A 34 -19.74 19.65 1.41
N ARG A 35 -20.77 19.36 2.24
CA ARG A 35 -20.83 18.12 3.01
C ARG A 35 -20.97 16.90 2.11
N ALA A 36 -21.83 16.96 1.10
CA ALA A 36 -22.01 15.88 0.14
C ALA A 36 -20.71 15.59 -0.62
N TYR A 37 -20.00 16.63 -1.06
CA TYR A 37 -18.70 16.51 -1.72
C TYR A 37 -17.63 15.89 -0.80
N ALA A 38 -17.54 16.33 0.45
CA ALA A 38 -16.63 15.76 1.44
C ALA A 38 -16.91 14.27 1.68
N GLY A 39 -18.19 13.88 1.76
CA GLY A 39 -18.60 12.48 1.86
C GLY A 39 -18.13 11.65 0.66
N ALA A 40 -18.31 12.17 -0.56
CA ALA A 40 -17.92 11.48 -1.78
C ALA A 40 -16.40 11.23 -1.86
N GLU A 41 -15.56 12.18 -1.43
CA GLU A 41 -14.10 11.99 -1.48
C GLU A 41 -13.63 10.97 -0.43
N ILE A 42 -14.25 10.94 0.75
CA ILE A 42 -13.99 9.92 1.78
C ILE A 42 -14.32 8.53 1.25
N GLU A 43 -15.48 8.36 0.62
CA GLU A 43 -15.88 7.08 0.01
C GLU A 43 -14.92 6.66 -1.11
N ARG A 44 -14.48 7.61 -1.93
CA ARG A 44 -13.52 7.37 -3.01
C ARG A 44 -12.17 6.90 -2.48
N GLN A 45 -11.67 7.51 -1.40
CA GLN A 45 -10.44 7.08 -0.73
C GLN A 45 -10.60 5.72 -0.06
N LYS A 46 -11.76 5.46 0.57
CA LYS A 46 -12.08 4.16 1.17
C LYS A 46 -12.10 3.05 0.11
N LEU A 47 -12.67 3.30 -1.06
CA LEU A 47 -12.66 2.34 -2.19
C LEU A 47 -11.24 2.07 -2.68
N ARG A 48 -10.42 3.10 -2.89
CA ARG A 48 -9.01 2.93 -3.29
C ARG A 48 -8.23 2.13 -2.27
N ALA A 49 -8.40 2.42 -0.98
CA ALA A 49 -7.77 1.68 0.09
C ALA A 49 -8.25 0.21 0.13
N ALA A 50 -9.55 -0.04 -0.06
CA ALA A 50 -10.10 -1.38 -0.10
C ALA A 50 -9.56 -2.20 -1.30
N ILE A 51 -9.49 -1.60 -2.49
CA ILE A 51 -8.93 -2.24 -3.70
C ILE A 51 -7.45 -2.54 -3.49
N ALA A 52 -6.67 -1.56 -3.00
CA ALA A 52 -5.26 -1.75 -2.70
C ALA A 52 -5.05 -2.86 -1.65
N GLY A 53 -5.85 -2.86 -0.58
CA GLY A 53 -5.80 -3.88 0.47
C GLY A 53 -6.15 -5.28 -0.04
N ALA A 54 -7.18 -5.41 -0.89
CA ALA A 54 -7.52 -6.68 -1.53
C ALA A 54 -6.39 -7.18 -2.43
N GLY A 55 -5.77 -6.28 -3.21
CA GLY A 55 -4.60 -6.58 -4.04
C GLY A 55 -3.41 -7.06 -3.21
N VAL A 56 -3.07 -6.35 -2.13
CA VAL A 56 -1.98 -6.73 -1.21
C VAL A 56 -2.25 -8.09 -0.57
N ARG A 57 -3.48 -8.36 -0.12
CA ARG A 57 -3.84 -9.65 0.45
C ARG A 57 -3.69 -10.79 -0.56
N ALA A 58 -4.20 -10.61 -1.77
CA ALA A 58 -4.08 -11.62 -2.82
C ALA A 58 -2.60 -11.86 -3.17
N ALA A 59 -1.83 -10.79 -3.38
CA ALA A 59 -0.40 -10.86 -3.64
C ALA A 59 0.35 -11.58 -2.51
N ALA A 60 0.03 -11.29 -1.26
CA ALA A 60 0.62 -11.97 -0.11
C ALA A 60 0.31 -13.46 -0.08
N ILE A 61 -0.94 -13.87 -0.37
CA ILE A 61 -1.33 -15.27 -0.43
C ILE A 61 -0.55 -15.99 -1.55
N PHE A 62 -0.55 -15.44 -2.76
CA PHE A 62 0.17 -16.06 -3.88
C PHE A 62 1.68 -16.08 -3.67
N ALA A 63 2.27 -15.00 -3.14
CA ALA A 63 3.69 -14.95 -2.82
C ALA A 63 4.06 -15.98 -1.75
N THR A 64 3.25 -16.13 -0.70
CA THR A 64 3.49 -17.11 0.37
C THR A 64 3.35 -18.53 -0.15
N ALA A 65 2.26 -18.83 -0.88
CA ALA A 65 2.04 -20.15 -1.46
C ALA A 65 3.14 -20.52 -2.46
N GLY A 66 3.51 -19.59 -3.35
CA GLY A 66 4.60 -19.79 -4.31
C GLY A 66 5.94 -19.98 -3.63
N PHE A 67 6.26 -19.20 -2.59
CA PHE A 67 7.47 -19.37 -1.80
C PHE A 67 7.55 -20.74 -1.14
N LEU A 68 6.47 -21.18 -0.48
CA LEU A 68 6.40 -22.50 0.15
C LEU A 68 6.55 -23.62 -0.88
N LEU A 69 5.90 -23.50 -2.03
CA LEU A 69 5.98 -24.51 -3.09
C LEU A 69 7.39 -24.57 -3.71
N ALA A 70 8.01 -23.42 -3.96
CA ALA A 70 9.38 -23.35 -4.43
C ALA A 70 10.36 -23.94 -3.41
N PHE A 71 10.16 -23.68 -2.12
CA PHE A 71 10.97 -24.23 -1.05
C PHE A 71 10.82 -25.75 -0.94
N ALA A 72 9.58 -26.27 -0.94
CA ALA A 72 9.32 -27.70 -0.96
C ALA A 72 9.92 -28.38 -2.20
N GLY A 73 9.79 -27.74 -3.37
CA GLY A 73 10.40 -28.20 -4.62
C GLY A 73 11.92 -28.24 -4.57
N LEU A 74 12.56 -27.24 -3.96
CA LEU A 74 14.01 -27.22 -3.77
C LEU A 74 14.48 -28.39 -2.89
N ILE A 75 13.78 -28.67 -1.79
CA ILE A 75 14.08 -29.83 -0.94
C ILE A 75 13.91 -31.13 -1.73
N ALA A 76 12.77 -31.31 -2.41
CA ALA A 76 12.50 -32.51 -3.21
C ALA A 76 13.54 -32.70 -4.33
N PHE A 77 13.97 -31.62 -4.98
CA PHE A 77 15.02 -31.62 -5.99
C PHE A 77 16.37 -32.04 -5.42
N LEU A 78 16.78 -31.50 -4.27
CA LEU A 78 18.02 -31.89 -3.60
C LEU A 78 18.00 -33.37 -3.19
N VAL A 79 16.88 -33.85 -2.63
CA VAL A 79 16.71 -35.27 -2.30
C VAL A 79 16.78 -36.13 -3.57
N GLY A 80 16.10 -35.73 -4.65
CA GLY A 80 16.14 -36.42 -5.94
C GLY A 80 17.56 -36.51 -6.52
N LEU A 81 18.33 -35.43 -6.44
CA LEU A 81 19.74 -35.40 -6.85
C LEU A 81 20.60 -36.38 -6.04
N VAL A 82 20.42 -36.43 -4.72
CA VAL A 82 21.15 -37.38 -3.86
C VAL A 82 20.81 -38.82 -4.27
N LEU A 83 19.53 -39.15 -4.48
CA LEU A 83 19.10 -40.48 -4.91
C LEU A 83 19.66 -40.84 -6.30
N LEU A 84 19.68 -39.89 -7.23
CA LEU A 84 20.23 -40.08 -8.57
C LEU A 84 21.75 -40.33 -8.56
N LEU A 85 22.47 -39.68 -7.64
CA LEU A 85 23.92 -39.78 -7.54
C LEU A 85 24.38 -40.98 -6.70
N THR A 86 23.50 -41.51 -5.84
CA THR A 86 23.77 -42.64 -4.93
C THR A 86 24.33 -43.88 -5.63
N PRO A 87 23.84 -44.34 -6.80
CA PRO A 87 24.41 -45.51 -7.50
C PRO A 87 25.86 -45.33 -7.94
N HIS A 88 26.33 -44.09 -8.11
CA HIS A 88 27.67 -43.80 -8.62
C HIS A 88 28.70 -43.59 -7.51
N LEU A 89 28.32 -42.93 -6.42
CA LEU A 89 29.24 -42.51 -5.34
C LEU A 89 28.93 -43.15 -3.99
N GLY A 90 27.81 -43.87 -3.86
CA GLY A 90 27.28 -44.32 -2.58
C GLY A 90 26.54 -43.21 -1.82
N ALA A 91 25.68 -43.61 -0.88
CA ALA A 91 24.75 -42.68 -0.22
C ALA A 91 25.44 -41.55 0.57
N GLY A 92 26.51 -41.88 1.30
CA GLY A 92 27.24 -40.90 2.13
C GLY A 92 27.94 -39.81 1.31
N TRP A 93 28.70 -40.21 0.28
CA TRP A 93 29.44 -39.27 -0.56
C TRP A 93 28.51 -38.40 -1.43
N SER A 94 27.39 -38.95 -1.90
CA SER A 94 26.39 -38.19 -2.64
C SER A 94 25.78 -37.06 -1.82
N ALA A 95 25.42 -37.33 -0.56
CA ALA A 95 24.88 -36.30 0.33
C ALA A 95 25.89 -35.16 0.57
N VAL A 96 27.15 -35.50 0.83
CA VAL A 96 28.22 -34.50 1.04
C VAL A 96 28.47 -33.67 -0.22
N ALA A 97 28.50 -34.30 -1.40
CA ALA A 97 28.73 -33.60 -2.67
C ALA A 97 27.58 -32.63 -3.01
N ILE A 98 26.33 -33.04 -2.85
CA ILE A 98 25.16 -32.19 -3.10
C ILE A 98 25.09 -31.06 -2.06
N PHE A 99 25.33 -31.36 -0.79
CA PHE A 99 25.37 -30.33 0.24
C PHE A 99 26.45 -29.28 -0.05
N GLY A 100 27.68 -29.72 -0.31
CA GLY A 100 28.80 -28.83 -0.61
C GLY A 100 28.56 -27.98 -1.86
N SER A 101 28.05 -28.56 -2.95
CA SER A 101 27.74 -27.81 -4.17
C SER A 101 26.61 -26.80 -3.97
N SER A 102 25.55 -27.16 -3.23
CA SER A 102 24.46 -26.22 -2.91
C SER A 102 24.94 -25.05 -2.04
N LEU A 103 25.83 -25.30 -1.07
CA LEU A 103 26.38 -24.27 -0.21
C LEU A 103 27.28 -23.32 -1.01
N LEU A 104 28.09 -23.86 -1.92
CA LEU A 104 28.91 -23.06 -2.83
C LEU A 104 28.04 -22.17 -3.74
N ALA A 105 26.98 -22.74 -4.31
CA ALA A 105 26.02 -21.99 -5.12
C ALA A 105 25.34 -20.87 -4.31
N ALA A 106 24.95 -21.14 -3.07
CA ALA A 106 24.35 -20.14 -2.18
C ALA A 106 25.32 -18.99 -1.89
N ILE A 107 26.58 -19.27 -1.59
CA ILE A 107 27.62 -18.25 -1.37
C ILE A 107 27.75 -17.35 -2.60
N ILE A 108 27.84 -17.92 -3.80
CA ILE A 108 27.93 -17.16 -5.06
C ILE A 108 26.71 -16.24 -5.21
N LEU A 109 25.49 -16.76 -5.01
CA LEU A 109 24.26 -15.97 -5.08
C LEU A 109 24.26 -14.82 -4.07
N PHE A 110 24.69 -15.05 -2.83
CA PHE A 110 24.77 -14.00 -1.81
C PHE A 110 25.78 -12.91 -2.18
N LEU A 111 26.93 -13.28 -2.75
CA LEU A 111 27.93 -12.31 -3.21
C LEU A 111 27.38 -11.45 -4.36
N LEU A 112 26.68 -12.07 -5.32
CA LEU A 112 26.00 -11.35 -6.41
C LEU A 112 24.92 -10.40 -5.87
N ALA A 113 24.09 -10.87 -4.94
CA ALA A 113 23.06 -10.06 -4.30
C ALA A 113 23.66 -8.85 -3.56
N LYS A 114 24.72 -9.07 -2.78
CA LYS A 114 25.46 -8.00 -2.09
C LYS A 114 26.03 -6.99 -3.08
N GLY A 115 26.56 -7.45 -4.21
CA GLY A 115 27.02 -6.59 -5.30
C GLY A 115 25.91 -5.70 -5.84
N ARG A 116 24.74 -6.26 -6.16
CA ARG A 116 23.58 -5.50 -6.66
C ARG A 116 23.05 -4.48 -5.66
N ILE A 117 22.89 -4.88 -4.39
CA ILE A 117 22.42 -3.98 -3.32
C ILE A 117 23.41 -2.83 -3.12
N SER A 118 24.72 -3.10 -3.15
CA SER A 118 25.76 -2.06 -3.04
C SER A 118 25.67 -1.03 -4.17
N GLN A 119 25.45 -1.48 -5.41
CA GLN A 119 25.30 -0.59 -6.56
C GLN A 119 24.06 0.31 -6.44
N MET A 120 22.92 -0.25 -6.02
CA MET A 120 21.70 0.54 -5.77
C MET A 120 21.92 1.59 -4.68
N ARG A 121 22.58 1.22 -3.57
CA ARG A 121 22.89 2.17 -2.49
C ARG A 121 23.80 3.31 -2.93
N LYS A 122 24.76 3.04 -3.83
CA LYS A 122 25.61 4.09 -4.41
C LYS A 122 24.81 5.04 -5.30
N ALA A 123 23.90 4.51 -6.12
CA ALA A 123 23.06 5.33 -7.01
C ALA A 123 22.10 6.25 -6.24
N ILE A 124 21.59 5.83 -5.08
CA ILE A 124 20.70 6.66 -4.24
C ILE A 124 21.47 7.77 -3.50
N LYS A 125 22.77 7.57 -3.25
CA LYS A 125 23.61 8.54 -2.50
C LYS A 125 24.34 9.53 -3.40
N SER A 126 24.38 9.30 -4.72
CA SER A 126 24.94 10.21 -5.71
C SER A 126 23.88 11.19 -6.20
#